data_AF-A0A1H7WEW2-F1
#
_entry.id   AF-A0A1H7WEW2-F1
#
_cell.length_a   1.000
_cell.length_b   1.000
_cell.length_c   1.000
_cell.angle_alpha   90.00
_cell.angle_beta   90.00
_cell.angle_gamma   90.00
#
_symmetry.space_group_name_H-M   'P 1'
#
loop_
_entity.id
_entity.type
_entity.pdbx_description
1 polymer ?
#
loop_
_entity_poly.entity_id
_entity_poly.type
_entity_poly.pdbx_seq_one_letter_code
_entity_poly.pdbx_strand_id
1 'polypeptide(L)'
;MINPTWLFVLAAVIAVLGILAAFKNFMGKVQQKFESEKSLNMQSLQKEQMQFFFKVALVEAIPILMIVYGFMLIDPTQEQSIAFPIILILAVLGFALLQVLNIRRAVLGYEEPPKELKTIVHTLLFIGIALMSAIPILSIVALLTMTQ
;
A
#
# COMPACT_ATOMS: atom_id res chain seq x y z
N MET A 1 0.42 29.54 -3.97
CA MET A 1 0.44 28.43 -4.94
C MET A 1 0.62 27.14 -4.16
N ILE A 2 -0.03 26.04 -4.55
CA ILE A 2 0.16 24.75 -3.87
C ILE A 2 1.56 24.26 -4.19
N ASN A 3 2.36 23.96 -3.18
CA ASN A 3 3.69 23.44 -3.37
C ASN A 3 3.60 21.94 -3.80
N PRO A 4 4.21 21.55 -4.93
CA PRO A 4 4.10 20.20 -5.49
C PRO A 4 4.68 19.10 -4.58
N THR A 5 5.66 19.40 -3.71
CA THR A 5 6.19 18.40 -2.77
C THR A 5 5.11 17.86 -1.85
N TRP A 6 4.18 18.72 -1.43
CA TRP A 6 3.09 18.31 -0.55
C TRP A 6 1.99 17.53 -1.27
N LEU A 7 1.83 17.73 -2.58
CA LEU A 7 0.94 16.89 -3.38
C LEU A 7 1.45 15.45 -3.46
N PHE A 8 2.76 15.26 -3.65
CA PHE A 8 3.38 13.94 -3.65
C PHE A 8 3.28 13.25 -2.28
N VAL A 9 3.50 14.00 -1.21
CA VAL A 9 3.31 13.49 0.15
C VAL A 9 1.88 13.04 0.40
N LEU A 10 0.90 13.89 0.06
CA LEU A 10 -0.51 13.56 0.25
C LEU A 10 -0.94 12.36 -0.61
N ALA A 11 -0.47 12.27 -1.85
CA ALA A 11 -0.73 11.13 -2.73
C ALA A 11 -0.22 9.82 -2.09
N ALA A 12 1.01 9.81 -1.58
CA ALA A 12 1.58 8.66 -0.88
C ALA A 12 0.80 8.30 0.38
N VAL A 13 0.41 9.29 1.21
CA VAL A 13 -0.36 9.06 2.43
C VAL A 13 -1.71 8.43 2.12
N ILE A 14 -2.45 8.99 1.17
CA ILE A 14 -3.78 8.49 0.78
C ILE A 14 -3.68 7.06 0.24
N ALA A 15 -2.71 6.81 -0.66
CA ALA A 15 -2.50 5.48 -1.22
C ALA A 15 -2.15 4.46 -0.12
N VAL A 16 -1.15 4.75 0.71
CA VAL A 16 -0.67 3.81 1.74
C VAL A 16 -1.77 3.50 2.75
N LEU A 17 -2.42 4.52 3.31
CA LEU A 17 -3.45 4.30 4.33
C LEU A 17 -4.72 3.66 3.76
N GLY A 18 -5.13 4.09 2.56
CA GLY A 18 -6.30 3.52 1.88
C GLY A 18 -6.09 2.06 1.49
N ILE A 19 -4.94 1.72 0.92
CA ILE A 19 -4.60 0.34 0.56
C ILE A 19 -4.42 -0.51 1.83
N LEU A 20 -3.78 0.01 2.88
CA LEU A 20 -3.67 -0.70 4.15
C LEU A 20 -5.05 -1.05 4.74
N ALA A 21 -6.01 -0.13 4.69
CA ALA A 21 -7.36 -0.39 5.15
C ALA A 21 -8.07 -1.44 4.28
N ALA A 22 -7.92 -1.37 2.96
CA ALA A 22 -8.44 -2.39 2.05
C ALA A 22 -7.80 -3.77 2.29
N PHE A 23 -6.49 -3.80 2.54
CA PHE A 23 -5.71 -5.01 2.79
C PHE A 23 -6.08 -5.66 4.13
N LYS A 24 -6.27 -4.86 5.20
CA LYS A 24 -6.79 -5.35 6.50
C LYS A 24 -8.13 -6.07 6.34
N ASN A 25 -9.05 -5.43 5.62
CA ASN A 25 -10.37 -6.02 5.35
C ASN A 25 -10.29 -7.30 4.51
N PHE A 26 -9.41 -7.32 3.52
CA PHE A 26 -9.18 -8.50 2.68
C PHE A 26 -8.61 -9.67 3.50
N MET A 27 -7.55 -9.44 4.28
CA MET A 27 -6.95 -10.48 5.12
C MET A 27 -7.88 -10.99 6.22
N GLY A 28 -8.75 -10.13 6.76
CA GLY A 28 -9.80 -10.57 7.69
C GLY A 28 -10.77 -11.57 7.04
N LYS A 29 -11.16 -11.36 5.77
CA LYS A 29 -11.97 -12.33 5.02
C LYS A 29 -11.23 -13.64 4.74
N VAL A 30 -9.93 -13.56 4.43
CA VAL A 30 -9.07 -14.75 4.24
C VAL A 30 -9.03 -15.57 5.52
N GLN A 31 -8.84 -14.93 6.67
CA GLN A 31 -8.83 -15.59 7.97
C GLN A 31 -10.19 -16.26 8.28
N GLN A 32 -11.31 -15.55 8.12
CA GLN A 32 -12.65 -16.10 8.35
C GLN A 32 -12.96 -17.31 7.47
N LYS A 33 -12.54 -17.29 6.20
CA LYS A 33 -12.69 -18.44 5.30
C LYS A 33 -11.84 -19.62 5.76
N PHE A 34 -10.59 -19.37 6.16
CA PHE A 34 -9.72 -20.41 6.68
C PHE A 34 -10.32 -21.09 7.92
N GLU A 35 -10.84 -20.30 8.87
CA GLU A 35 -11.46 -20.81 10.10
C GLU A 35 -12.70 -21.67 9.81
N SER A 36 -13.46 -21.33 8.76
CA SER A 36 -14.70 -22.03 8.39
C SER A 36 -14.45 -23.33 7.62
N GLU A 37 -13.53 -23.32 6.65
CA GLU A 37 -13.32 -24.44 5.71
C GLU A 37 -12.14 -25.34 6.13
N LYS A 38 -11.30 -24.90 7.08
CA LYS A 38 -10.04 -25.56 7.53
C LYS A 38 -9.05 -25.93 6.42
N SER A 39 -9.32 -25.49 5.20
CA SER A 39 -8.49 -25.63 4.01
C SER A 39 -8.72 -24.41 3.15
N LEU A 40 -7.67 -23.93 2.48
CA LEU A 40 -7.75 -22.80 1.57
C LEU A 40 -6.98 -23.12 0.31
N ASN A 41 -7.59 -22.81 -0.83
CA ASN A 41 -6.88 -22.78 -2.10
C ASN A 41 -6.98 -21.37 -2.69
N MET A 42 -6.10 -21.04 -3.63
CA MET A 42 -6.07 -19.70 -4.22
C MET A 42 -7.37 -19.39 -5.00
N GLN A 43 -8.01 -20.44 -5.54
CA GLN A 43 -9.23 -20.34 -6.32
C GLN A 43 -10.44 -19.93 -5.45
N SER A 44 -10.51 -20.40 -4.20
CA SER A 44 -11.59 -20.04 -3.27
C SER A 44 -11.48 -18.59 -2.79
N LEU A 45 -10.31 -17.96 -2.94
CA LEU A 45 -10.04 -16.56 -2.62
C LEU A 45 -10.17 -15.61 -3.81
N GLN A 46 -10.46 -16.11 -5.02
CA GLN A 46 -10.47 -15.31 -6.24
C GLN A 46 -11.45 -14.13 -6.15
N LYS A 47 -12.64 -14.35 -5.57
CA LYS A 47 -13.64 -13.30 -5.38
C LYS A 47 -13.14 -12.19 -4.45
N GLU A 48 -12.52 -12.56 -3.34
CA GLU A 48 -11.99 -11.60 -2.35
C GLU A 48 -10.79 -10.84 -2.93
N GLN A 49 -9.91 -11.51 -3.68
CA GLN A 49 -8.78 -10.86 -4.36
C GLN A 49 -9.26 -9.84 -5.39
N MET A 50 -10.24 -10.19 -6.22
CA MET A 50 -10.82 -9.26 -7.19
C MET A 50 -11.45 -8.03 -6.51
N GLN A 51 -12.17 -8.23 -5.40
CA GLN A 51 -12.70 -7.12 -4.61
C GLN A 51 -11.60 -6.25 -4.01
N PHE A 52 -10.49 -6.86 -3.55
CA PHE A 52 -9.35 -6.13 -3.03
C PHE A 52 -8.70 -5.27 -4.13
N PHE A 53 -8.40 -5.84 -5.30
CA PHE A 53 -7.82 -5.09 -6.43
C PHE A 53 -8.72 -3.95 -6.89
N PHE A 54 -10.04 -4.16 -6.95
CA PHE A 54 -10.98 -3.10 -7.31
C PHE A 54 -10.96 -1.95 -6.30
N LYS A 55 -10.88 -2.26 -5.00
CA LYS A 55 -10.74 -1.23 -3.95
C LYS A 55 -9.41 -0.50 -4.06
N VAL A 56 -8.33 -1.20 -4.35
CA VAL A 56 -7.00 -0.58 -4.56
C VAL A 56 -7.05 0.40 -5.73
N ALA A 57 -7.58 -0.02 -6.88
CA ALA A 57 -7.71 0.84 -8.05
C ALA A 57 -8.55 2.11 -7.76
N LEU A 58 -9.64 1.97 -7.01
CA LEU A 58 -10.46 3.12 -6.60
C LEU A 58 -9.70 4.05 -5.65
N VAL A 59 -8.96 3.50 -4.69
CA VAL A 59 -8.13 4.28 -3.77
C VAL A 59 -7.01 5.00 -4.51
N GLU A 60 -6.37 4.36 -5.48
CA GLU A 60 -5.23 4.92 -6.24
C GLU A 60 -5.63 5.96 -7.29
N ALA A 61 -6.88 5.98 -7.75
CA ALA A 61 -7.34 6.95 -8.74
C ALA A 61 -7.06 8.40 -8.30
N ILE A 62 -7.29 8.74 -7.03
CA ILE A 62 -7.02 10.07 -6.48
C ILE A 62 -5.50 10.36 -6.42
N PRO A 63 -4.65 9.53 -5.76
CA PRO A 63 -3.20 9.67 -5.78
C PRO A 63 -2.58 9.81 -7.17
N ILE A 64 -3.04 9.04 -8.17
CA ILE A 64 -2.52 9.15 -9.53
C ILE A 64 -2.78 10.55 -10.10
N LEU A 65 -3.99 11.08 -9.94
CA LEU A 65 -4.31 12.45 -10.38
C LEU A 65 -3.46 13.48 -9.64
N MET A 66 -3.22 13.29 -8.34
CA MET A 66 -2.36 14.19 -7.55
C MET A 66 -0.90 14.16 -8.01
N ILE A 67 -0.38 12.99 -8.37
CA ILE A 67 0.98 12.83 -8.91
C ILE A 67 1.10 13.55 -10.26
N VAL A 68 0.16 13.32 -11.18
CA VAL A 68 0.15 13.99 -12.49
C VAL A 68 0.07 15.51 -12.32
N TYR A 69 -0.84 15.99 -11.48
CA TYR A 69 -0.97 17.42 -11.21
C TYR A 69 0.27 18.01 -10.52
N GLY A 70 0.88 17.26 -9.60
CA GLY A 70 2.12 17.66 -8.95
C GLY A 70 3.26 17.88 -9.95
N PHE A 71 3.42 16.96 -10.91
CA PHE A 71 4.40 17.12 -12.00
C PHE A 71 4.14 18.36 -12.86
N MET A 72 2.87 18.68 -13.14
CA MET A 72 2.51 19.89 -13.90
C MET A 72 2.85 21.20 -13.19
N LEU A 73 3.02 21.17 -11.86
CA LEU A 73 3.32 22.33 -11.01
C LEU A 73 4.80 22.45 -10.64
N ILE A 74 5.65 21.53 -11.09
CA ILE A 74 7.09 21.64 -10.84
C ILE A 74 7.62 22.86 -11.60
N ASP A 75 8.11 23.84 -10.85
CA ASP A 75 8.82 25.00 -11.36
C ASP A 75 10.31 24.84 -11.04
N PRO A 76 11.18 24.67 -12.06
CA PRO A 76 12.60 24.42 -11.85
C PRO A 76 13.34 25.64 -11.25
N THR A 77 12.70 26.81 -11.19
CA THR A 77 13.32 28.02 -10.63
C THR A 77 13.17 28.15 -9.12
N GLN A 78 12.36 27.30 -8.48
CA GLN A 78 12.13 27.34 -7.03
C GLN A 78 12.87 26.21 -6.33
N GLU A 79 13.89 26.56 -5.55
CA GLU A 79 14.50 25.60 -4.61
C GLU A 79 13.47 25.19 -3.54
N GLN A 80 13.17 23.89 -3.48
CA GLN A 80 12.24 23.33 -2.52
C GLN A 80 12.95 22.25 -1.70
N SER A 81 12.77 22.29 -0.37
CA SER A 81 13.31 21.26 0.51
C SER A 81 12.56 19.94 0.32
N ILE A 82 13.25 18.93 -0.24
CA ILE A 82 12.67 17.60 -0.48
C ILE A 82 12.90 16.61 0.68
N ALA A 83 13.85 16.90 1.57
CA ALA A 83 14.27 15.96 2.62
C ALA A 83 13.11 15.64 3.59
N PHE A 84 12.41 16.66 4.07
CA PHE A 84 11.28 16.48 4.98
C PHE A 84 10.10 15.71 4.32
N PRO A 85 9.64 16.07 3.09
CA PRO A 85 8.68 15.28 2.34
C PRO A 85 9.04 13.79 2.21
N ILE A 86 10.29 13.47 1.85
CA ILE A 86 10.73 12.07 1.70
C ILE A 86 10.67 11.33 3.04
N ILE A 87 11.16 11.93 4.12
CA ILE A 87 11.11 11.32 5.47
C ILE A 87 9.67 11.01 5.86
N LEU A 88 8.72 11.90 5.56
CA LEU A 88 7.31 11.68 5.88
C LEU A 88 6.71 10.52 5.10
N ILE A 89 7.00 10.43 3.79
CA ILE A 89 6.56 9.30 2.96
C ILE A 89 7.11 7.98 3.50
N LEU A 90 8.41 7.95 3.84
CA LEU A 90 9.05 6.76 4.41
C LEU A 90 8.48 6.39 5.78
N ALA A 91 8.19 7.36 6.64
CA ALA A 91 7.58 7.11 7.95
C ALA A 91 6.20 6.47 7.82
N VAL A 92 5.37 6.95 6.88
CA VAL A 92 4.02 6.42 6.63
C VAL A 92 4.09 5.02 6.01
N LEU A 93 4.98 4.80 5.05
CA LEU A 93 5.22 3.48 4.48
C LEU A 93 5.73 2.50 5.56
N GLY A 94 6.69 2.92 6.37
CA GLY A 94 7.22 2.13 7.48
C GLY A 94 6.14 1.73 8.48
N PHE A 95 5.27 2.67 8.86
CA PHE A 95 4.10 2.37 9.70
C PHE A 95 3.18 1.32 9.06
N ALA A 96 2.88 1.45 7.77
CA ALA A 96 2.04 0.48 7.08
C ALA A 96 2.69 -0.91 7.01
N LEU A 97 4.00 -1.00 6.76
CA LEU A 97 4.73 -2.27 6.78
C LEU A 97 4.67 -2.94 8.15
N LEU A 98 4.84 -2.19 9.24
CA LEU A 98 4.66 -2.73 10.60
C LEU A 98 3.25 -3.29 10.81
N GLN A 99 2.23 -2.59 10.31
CA GLN A 99 0.85 -3.05 10.39
C GLN A 99 0.60 -4.31 9.57
N VAL A 100 1.21 -4.43 8.40
CA VAL A 100 1.16 -5.65 7.58
C VAL A 100 1.79 -6.84 8.30
N LEU A 101 2.91 -6.63 8.99
CA LEU A 101 3.53 -7.66 9.82
C LEU A 101 2.63 -8.07 11.00
N ASN A 102 1.91 -7.13 11.61
CA ASN A 102 0.92 -7.43 12.65
C ASN A 102 -0.24 -8.27 12.10
N ILE A 103 -0.77 -7.94 10.93
CA ILE A 103 -1.82 -8.72 10.25
C ILE A 103 -1.33 -10.13 9.96
N ARG A 104 -0.10 -10.27 9.44
CA ARG A 104 0.52 -11.58 9.21
C ARG A 104 0.53 -12.43 10.48
N ARG A 105 0.95 -11.85 11.61
CA ARG A 105 1.00 -12.56 12.90
C ARG A 105 -0.38 -12.96 13.37
N ALA A 106 -1.39 -12.10 13.19
CA ALA A 106 -2.77 -12.41 13.55
C ALA A 106 -3.34 -13.59 12.74
N VAL A 107 -3.08 -13.64 11.43
CA VAL A 107 -3.59 -14.69 10.54
C VAL A 107 -2.84 -16.01 10.70
N LEU A 108 -1.54 -15.97 10.99
CA LEU A 108 -0.70 -17.15 11.17
C LEU A 108 -0.52 -17.59 12.63
N GLY A 109 -1.26 -17.00 13.57
CA GLY A 109 -1.09 -17.18 15.02
C GLY A 109 -1.45 -18.57 15.58
N TYR A 110 -1.67 -19.56 14.73
CA TYR A 110 -1.83 -20.96 15.15
C TYR A 110 -0.47 -21.55 15.55
N GLU A 111 -0.44 -22.46 16.54
CA GLU A 111 0.81 -23.10 17.01
C GLU A 111 1.57 -23.79 15.86
N GLU A 112 0.85 -24.35 14.88
CA GLU A 112 1.41 -24.85 13.61
C GLU A 112 0.43 -24.61 12.43
N PRO A 113 0.53 -23.49 11.70
CA PRO A 113 -0.32 -23.27 10.54
C PRO A 113 0.05 -24.25 9.41
N PRO A 114 -0.95 -24.80 8.68
CA PRO A 114 -0.68 -25.65 7.52
C PRO A 114 0.27 -24.95 6.53
N LYS A 115 1.20 -25.72 5.94
CA LYS A 115 2.20 -25.17 4.98
C LYS A 115 1.53 -24.41 3.83
N GLU A 116 0.39 -24.89 3.37
CA GLU A 116 -0.41 -24.27 2.30
C GLU A 116 -0.92 -22.89 2.69
N LEU A 117 -1.51 -22.75 3.88
CA LEU A 117 -1.95 -21.46 4.42
C LEU A 117 -0.78 -20.48 4.49
N LYS A 118 0.36 -20.94 5.02
CA LYS A 118 1.57 -20.12 5.15
C LYS A 118 2.00 -19.58 3.78
N THR A 119 2.08 -20.43 2.77
CA THR A 119 2.44 -20.03 1.40
C THR A 119 1.46 -19.02 0.83
N ILE A 120 0.14 -19.26 0.96
CA ILE A 120 -0.89 -18.34 0.46
C ILE A 120 -0.77 -16.97 1.14
N VAL A 121 -0.69 -16.94 2.48
CA VAL A 121 -0.57 -15.69 3.24
C VAL A 121 0.69 -14.93 2.85
N HIS A 122 1.83 -15.61 2.67
CA HIS A 122 3.06 -14.96 2.22
C HIS A 122 2.91 -14.32 0.83
N THR A 123 2.30 -15.03 -0.12
CA THR A 123 2.01 -14.47 -1.45
C THR A 123 1.10 -13.25 -1.36
N LEU A 124 0.02 -13.32 -0.57
CA LEU A 124 -0.92 -12.20 -0.41
C LEU A 124 -0.26 -10.99 0.27
N LEU A 125 0.62 -11.21 1.25
CA LEU A 125 1.39 -10.15 1.88
C LEU A 125 2.34 -9.47 0.90
N PHE A 126 3.03 -10.25 0.06
CA PHE A 126 3.92 -9.70 -0.95
C PHE A 126 3.16 -8.81 -1.94
N ILE A 127 2.00 -9.29 -2.42
CA ILE A 127 1.10 -8.51 -3.29
C ILE A 127 0.65 -7.23 -2.58
N GLY A 128 0.18 -7.33 -1.33
CA GLY A 128 -0.27 -6.17 -0.56
C GLY A 128 0.83 -5.12 -0.38
N ILE A 129 2.03 -5.55 -0.02
CA ILE A 129 3.20 -4.67 0.16
C ILE A 129 3.56 -3.98 -1.16
N ALA A 130 3.59 -4.73 -2.27
CA ALA A 130 3.91 -4.18 -3.59
C ALA A 130 2.92 -3.10 -4.02
N LEU A 131 1.62 -3.30 -3.77
CA LEU A 131 0.60 -2.28 -4.05
C LEU A 131 0.73 -1.06 -3.13
N MET A 132 0.96 -1.28 -1.83
CA MET A 132 1.15 -0.17 -0.89
C MET A 132 2.38 0.68 -1.18
N SER A 133 3.44 0.11 -1.75
CA SER A 133 4.70 0.82 -2.01
C SER A 133 4.73 1.55 -3.35
N ALA A 134 3.86 1.21 -4.31
CA ALA A 134 3.89 1.76 -5.67
C ALA A 134 3.85 3.30 -5.71
N ILE A 135 2.80 3.92 -5.15
CA ILE A 135 2.65 5.38 -5.12
C ILE A 135 3.74 6.08 -4.28
N PRO A 136 4.10 5.61 -3.07
CA PRO A 136 5.24 6.16 -2.33
C PRO A 136 6.55 6.18 -3.12
N ILE A 137 6.88 5.09 -3.81
CA ILE A 137 8.10 5.02 -4.64
C ILE A 137 8.02 6.07 -5.75
N LEU A 138 6.90 6.16 -6.47
CA LEU A 138 6.70 7.18 -7.51
C LEU A 138 6.82 8.61 -6.95
N SER A 139 6.27 8.85 -5.76
CA SER A 139 6.32 10.15 -5.08
C SER A 139 7.75 10.54 -4.70
N ILE A 140 8.55 9.59 -4.21
CA ILE A 140 9.96 9.80 -3.90
C ILE A 140 10.75 10.09 -5.18
N VAL A 141 10.52 9.32 -6.25
CA VAL A 141 11.17 9.56 -7.54
C VAL A 141 10.84 10.96 -8.06
N ALA A 142 9.57 11.38 -7.99
CA ALA A 142 9.15 12.72 -8.37
C ALA A 142 9.89 13.81 -7.56
N LEU A 143 9.97 13.66 -6.24
CA LEU A 143 10.72 14.59 -5.39
C LEU A 143 12.21 14.66 -5.75
N LEU A 144 12.84 13.52 -6.06
CA LEU A 144 14.25 13.49 -6.48
C LEU A 144 14.49 14.16 -7.84
N THR A 145 13.50 14.18 -8.73
CA THR A 145 13.61 14.92 -10.00
C THR A 145 13.60 16.43 -9.81
N MET A 146 13.12 16.95 -8.68
CA MET A 146 13.12 18.39 -8.37
C MET A 146 14.47 18.90 -7.86
N THR A 147 15.44 18.02 -7.61
CA THR A 147 16.79 18.39 -7.16
C THR A 147 17.84 18.43 -8.26
N GLN A 148 17.44 18.20 -9.51
CA GLN A 148 18.30 18.30 -10.70
C GLN A 148 17.96 19.57 -11.46
#